data_AF-A0A8C0DK57-F1
#
_entry.id   AF-A0A8C0DK57-F1
#
_cell.length_a   1.000
_cell.length_b   1.000
_cell.length_c   1.000
_cell.angle_alpha   90.00
_cell.angle_beta   90.00
_cell.angle_gamma   90.00
#
_symmetry.space_group_name_H-M   'P 1'
#
loop_
_entity.id
_entity.type
_entity.pdbx_description
1 polymer ?
#
loop_
_entity_poly.entity_id
_entity_poly.type
_entity_poly.pdbx_seq_one_letter_code
_entity_poly.pdbx_strand_id
1 'polypeptide(L)'
;LSYALNHTNRKLTLEPKITVNAKIVVVGASSVGISFLETLIFCSHLKFSNLTLISTHGLPGKKLLGTEQRKFLASDHCYNDKDHALMSLCSWVNVVVGKMTAIDRAAKQVIVSREEVVPYDHLVLCTGQQYQVPCPTGADISQHPTNREVLNSSLRRYVGPVPCNHFTLNDEEDCLKALTWIRNNSIAAEDGGIASLSCC
;
A
#
# COMPACT_ATOMS: atom_id res chain seq x y z
N LEU A 1 14.67 -14.50 -15.71
CA LEU A 1 14.29 -13.28 -16.45
C LEU A 1 12.87 -13.48 -16.97
N SER A 2 11.90 -12.77 -16.39
CA SER A 2 10.53 -12.72 -16.94
C SER A 2 10.45 -11.54 -17.90
N TYR A 3 9.95 -11.76 -19.11
CA TYR A 3 9.77 -10.72 -20.13
C TYR A 3 8.29 -10.64 -20.52
N ALA A 4 7.80 -9.45 -20.81
CA ALA A 4 6.45 -9.25 -21.32
C ALA A 4 6.48 -9.14 -22.84
N LEU A 5 5.67 -9.96 -23.52
CA LEU A 5 5.47 -9.89 -24.96
C LEU A 5 4.09 -9.27 -25.24
N ASN A 6 4.08 -8.01 -25.69
CA ASN A 6 2.85 -7.32 -26.05
C ASN A 6 2.54 -7.51 -27.54
N HIS A 7 1.55 -8.34 -27.86
CA HIS A 7 1.08 -8.50 -29.24
C HIS A 7 -0.06 -7.52 -29.53
N THR A 8 0.14 -6.62 -30.50
CA THR A 8 -0.88 -5.63 -30.90
C THR A 8 -1.43 -5.99 -32.27
N ASN A 9 -2.75 -6.22 -32.39
CA ASN A 9 -3.36 -6.59 -33.66
C ASN A 9 -3.48 -5.39 -34.61
N ARG A 10 -3.25 -5.59 -35.91
CA ARG A 10 -3.39 -4.55 -36.94
C ARG A 10 -4.80 -3.97 -37.00
N LYS A 11 -5.85 -4.77 -36.74
CA LYS A 11 -7.24 -4.28 -36.68
C LYS A 11 -7.47 -3.30 -35.52
N LEU A 12 -6.84 -3.55 -34.37
CA LEU A 12 -6.96 -2.70 -33.16
C LEU A 12 -6.10 -1.43 -33.20
N THR A 13 -5.12 -1.37 -34.10
CA THR A 13 -4.31 -0.15 -34.35
C THR A 13 -4.94 0.78 -35.38
N LEU A 14 -5.82 0.25 -36.24
CA LEU A 14 -6.51 1.02 -37.29
C LEU A 14 -7.83 1.64 -36.81
N GLU A 15 -8.37 1.22 -35.66
CA GLU A 15 -9.50 1.90 -35.04
C GLU A 15 -9.07 3.29 -34.53
N PRO A 16 -9.82 4.36 -34.85
CA PRO A 16 -9.51 5.70 -34.37
C PRO A 16 -9.64 5.73 -32.84
N LYS A 17 -8.52 5.87 -32.15
CA LYS A 17 -8.50 6.03 -30.70
C LYS A 17 -8.62 7.49 -30.33
N ILE A 18 -9.56 7.81 -29.46
CA ILE A 18 -9.66 9.16 -28.89
C ILE A 18 -8.58 9.27 -27.81
N THR A 19 -7.69 10.24 -27.97
CA THR A 19 -6.65 10.52 -26.98
C THR A 19 -7.22 11.38 -25.85
N VAL A 20 -7.08 10.90 -24.63
CA VAL A 20 -7.47 11.61 -23.42
C VAL A 20 -6.21 12.12 -22.74
N ASN A 21 -5.98 13.44 -22.82
CA ASN A 21 -4.83 14.11 -22.22
C ASN A 21 -5.11 14.63 -20.80
N ALA A 22 -5.93 13.92 -20.04
CA ALA A 22 -6.21 14.25 -18.65
C ALA A 22 -5.14 13.64 -17.73
N LYS A 23 -4.73 14.38 -16.69
CA LYS A 23 -3.82 13.89 -15.65
C LYS A 23 -4.62 13.01 -14.67
N ILE A 24 -4.58 11.70 -14.88
CA ILE A 24 -5.25 10.74 -14.00
C ILE A 24 -4.22 10.23 -13.00
N VAL A 25 -4.44 10.56 -11.72
CA VAL A 25 -3.58 10.15 -10.62
C VAL A 25 -4.30 9.08 -9.81
N VAL A 26 -3.67 7.91 -9.68
CA VAL A 26 -4.15 6.80 -8.86
C VAL A 26 -3.25 6.73 -7.62
N VAL A 27 -3.83 6.70 -6.44
CA VAL A 27 -3.11 6.60 -5.16
C VAL A 27 -3.30 5.21 -4.58
N GLY A 28 -2.19 4.49 -4.39
CA GLY A 28 -2.16 3.13 -3.85
C GLY A 28 -1.99 2.09 -4.94
N ALA A 29 -0.91 1.31 -4.87
CA ALA A 29 -0.64 0.17 -5.75
C ALA A 29 -1.30 -1.13 -5.23
N SER A 30 -2.55 -1.04 -4.80
CA SER A 30 -3.35 -2.21 -4.41
C SER A 30 -3.86 -2.96 -5.63
N SER A 31 -4.35 -4.19 -5.45
CA SER A 31 -5.01 -4.98 -6.51
C SER A 31 -6.09 -4.18 -7.25
N VAL A 32 -6.86 -3.38 -6.50
CA VAL A 32 -7.88 -2.48 -7.07
C VAL A 32 -7.28 -1.39 -7.94
N GLY A 33 -6.23 -0.70 -7.46
CA GLY A 33 -5.57 0.37 -8.21
C GLY A 33 -4.88 -0.14 -9.48
N ILE A 34 -4.27 -1.33 -9.39
CA ILE A 34 -3.65 -2.02 -10.52
C ILE A 34 -4.70 -2.45 -11.55
N SER A 35 -5.80 -3.08 -11.12
CA SER A 35 -6.90 -3.49 -12.01
C SER A 35 -7.56 -2.30 -12.72
N PHE A 36 -7.70 -1.17 -12.02
CA PHE A 36 -8.19 0.06 -12.61
C PHE A 36 -7.25 0.56 -13.73
N LEU A 37 -5.94 0.63 -13.47
CA LEU A 37 -4.94 1.03 -14.46
C LEU A 37 -4.91 0.05 -15.65
N GLU A 38 -4.96 -1.25 -15.39
CA GLU A 38 -5.04 -2.29 -16.40
C GLU A 38 -6.20 -2.05 -17.36
N THR A 39 -7.39 -1.79 -16.81
CA THR A 39 -8.60 -1.52 -17.60
C THR A 39 -8.45 -0.28 -18.48
N LEU A 40 -7.79 0.78 -17.98
CA LEU A 40 -7.55 2.00 -18.77
C LEU A 40 -6.53 1.79 -19.88
N ILE A 41 -5.45 1.06 -19.61
CA ILE A 41 -4.37 0.82 -20.58
C ILE A 41 -4.84 -0.09 -21.71
N PHE A 42 -5.61 -1.12 -21.39
CA PHE A 42 -6.10 -2.08 -22.37
C PHE A 42 -7.43 -1.66 -23.04
N CYS A 43 -7.90 -0.44 -22.82
CA CYS A 43 -9.07 0.09 -23.52
C CYS A 43 -8.79 0.20 -25.03
N SER A 44 -9.67 -0.36 -25.85
CA SER A 44 -9.53 -0.36 -27.32
C SER A 44 -9.71 1.04 -27.91
N HIS A 45 -10.70 1.81 -27.42
CA HIS A 45 -11.15 3.05 -28.06
C HIS A 45 -10.56 4.33 -27.47
N LEU A 46 -9.91 4.23 -26.30
CA LEU A 46 -9.32 5.36 -25.59
C LEU A 46 -7.81 5.16 -25.43
N LYS A 47 -7.07 6.26 -25.52
CA LYS A 47 -5.63 6.29 -25.22
C LYS A 47 -5.35 7.38 -24.19
N PHE A 48 -4.92 6.97 -23.00
CA PHE A 48 -4.50 7.89 -21.94
C PHE A 48 -3.01 8.16 -22.05
N SER A 49 -2.61 9.44 -22.05
CA SER A 49 -1.20 9.85 -22.12
C SER A 49 -0.56 10.03 -20.75
N ASN A 50 -1.34 10.46 -19.76
CA ASN A 50 -0.84 10.92 -18.46
C ASN A 50 -1.45 10.12 -17.31
N LEU A 51 -1.08 8.84 -17.21
CA LEU A 51 -1.42 7.99 -16.06
C LEU A 51 -0.28 8.05 -15.03
N THR A 52 -0.59 8.43 -13.80
CA THR A 52 0.39 8.44 -12.69
C THR A 52 -0.11 7.59 -11.53
N LEU A 53 0.75 6.72 -11.02
CA LEU A 53 0.52 5.92 -9.82
C LEU A 53 1.41 6.42 -8.69
N ILE A 54 0.79 6.83 -7.58
CA ILE A 54 1.49 7.17 -6.33
C ILE A 54 1.45 5.95 -5.43
N SER A 55 2.61 5.44 -5.03
CA SER A 55 2.74 4.27 -4.16
C SER A 55 3.90 4.42 -3.22
N THR A 56 3.76 3.96 -1.97
CA THR A 56 4.80 4.03 -0.93
C THR A 56 6.09 3.32 -1.35
N HIS A 57 5.96 2.17 -1.98
CA HIS A 57 7.08 1.30 -2.39
C HIS A 57 7.17 1.09 -3.91
N GLY A 58 6.34 1.78 -4.69
CA GLY A 58 6.29 1.65 -6.15
C GLY A 58 5.35 0.54 -6.62
N LEU A 59 5.66 -0.06 -7.77
CA LEU A 59 4.85 -1.13 -8.37
C LEU A 59 5.16 -2.49 -7.72
N PRO A 60 4.14 -3.33 -7.48
CA PRO A 60 4.32 -4.69 -6.98
C PRO A 60 5.10 -5.55 -7.99
N GLY A 61 5.82 -6.56 -7.49
CA GLY A 61 6.59 -7.51 -8.31
C GLY A 61 7.98 -7.04 -8.77
N LYS A 62 8.40 -5.81 -8.46
CA LYS A 62 9.74 -5.29 -8.82
C LYS A 62 10.87 -5.76 -7.90
N LYS A 63 10.56 -6.03 -6.62
CA LYS A 63 11.50 -6.58 -5.65
C LYS A 63 11.08 -8.01 -5.35
N LEU A 64 11.84 -9.00 -5.83
CA LEU A 64 11.69 -10.38 -5.41
C LEU A 64 12.32 -10.53 -4.03
N LEU A 65 11.66 -10.02 -2.99
CA LEU A 65 12.02 -10.38 -1.62
C LEU A 65 11.79 -11.88 -1.42
N GLY A 66 12.50 -12.47 -0.46
CA GLY A 66 12.44 -13.91 -0.21
C GLY A 66 11.03 -14.42 0.03
N THR A 67 10.79 -15.69 -0.28
CA THR A 67 9.50 -16.37 -0.08
C THR A 67 9.01 -16.32 1.37
N GLU A 68 9.92 -16.16 2.34
CA GLU A 68 9.61 -16.15 3.76
C GLU A 68 8.88 -14.88 4.21
N GLN A 69 9.24 -13.70 3.67
CA GLN A 69 8.59 -12.43 4.01
C GLN A 69 7.14 -12.38 3.51
N ARG A 70 6.83 -13.09 2.42
CA ARG A 70 5.48 -13.14 1.84
C ARG A 70 4.50 -13.97 2.66
N LYS A 71 4.98 -14.87 3.52
CA LYS A 71 4.11 -15.70 4.37
C LYS A 71 3.34 -14.88 5.42
N PHE A 72 3.77 -13.65 5.70
CA PHE A 72 3.07 -12.74 6.61
C PHE A 72 1.81 -12.13 6.00
N LEU A 73 1.73 -12.05 4.66
CA LEU A 73 0.59 -11.48 3.96
C LEU A 73 -0.39 -12.58 3.56
N ALA A 74 -1.68 -12.28 3.67
CA ALA A 74 -2.70 -13.11 3.07
C ALA A 74 -2.55 -13.07 1.54
N SER A 75 -2.71 -14.21 0.88
CA SER A 75 -2.72 -14.26 -0.58
C SER A 75 -4.06 -13.76 -1.09
N ASP A 76 -4.06 -12.60 -1.74
CA ASP A 76 -5.26 -12.05 -2.38
C ASP A 76 -5.64 -12.78 -3.67
N HIS A 77 -4.75 -13.64 -4.20
CA HIS A 77 -4.92 -14.44 -5.43
C HIS A 77 -5.31 -13.65 -6.71
N CYS A 78 -5.35 -12.31 -6.67
CA CYS A 78 -5.70 -11.48 -7.81
C CYS A 78 -4.58 -11.39 -8.85
N TYR A 79 -3.33 -11.27 -8.41
CA TYR A 79 -2.17 -11.12 -9.27
C TYR A 79 -0.97 -11.86 -8.69
N ASN A 80 -0.25 -12.56 -9.54
CA ASN A 80 1.06 -13.14 -9.22
C ASN A 80 2.19 -12.22 -9.70
N ASP A 81 3.41 -12.44 -9.21
CA ASP A 81 4.61 -11.74 -9.69
C ASP A 81 4.76 -11.82 -11.21
N LYS A 82 4.39 -12.98 -11.77
CA LYS A 82 4.42 -13.21 -13.21
C LYS A 82 3.43 -12.30 -13.93
N ASP A 83 2.23 -12.12 -13.38
CA ASP A 83 1.20 -11.27 -13.98
C ASP A 83 1.64 -9.81 -13.94
N HIS A 84 2.19 -9.35 -12.81
CA HIS A 84 2.77 -8.01 -12.70
C HIS A 84 3.91 -7.75 -13.69
N ALA A 85 4.78 -8.75 -13.91
CA ALA A 85 5.84 -8.66 -14.90
C ALA A 85 5.29 -8.64 -16.34
N LEU A 86 4.30 -9.49 -16.65
CA LEU A 86 3.69 -9.61 -17.98
C LEU A 86 2.86 -8.40 -18.37
N MET A 87 2.17 -7.75 -17.42
CA MET A 87 1.37 -6.55 -17.70
C MET A 87 2.23 -5.34 -18.09
N SER A 88 3.51 -5.29 -17.68
CA SER A 88 4.44 -4.18 -17.99
C SER A 88 3.88 -2.78 -17.74
N LEU A 89 3.12 -2.61 -16.64
CA LEU A 89 2.51 -1.32 -16.26
C LEU A 89 3.54 -0.19 -16.15
N CYS A 90 4.79 -0.51 -15.81
CA CYS A 90 5.91 0.44 -15.77
C CYS A 90 6.12 1.18 -17.10
N SER A 91 5.73 0.61 -18.24
CA SER A 91 5.90 1.22 -19.56
C SER A 91 4.78 2.19 -19.92
N TRP A 92 3.64 2.11 -19.24
CA TRP A 92 2.43 2.89 -19.56
C TRP A 92 2.07 3.90 -18.47
N VAL A 93 2.55 3.70 -17.25
CA VAL A 93 2.20 4.49 -16.07
C VAL A 93 3.46 5.09 -15.45
N ASN A 94 3.41 6.39 -15.17
CA ASN A 94 4.44 7.05 -14.40
C ASN A 94 4.30 6.67 -12.92
N VAL A 95 5.36 6.22 -12.27
CA VAL A 95 5.32 5.79 -10.86
C VAL A 95 6.04 6.79 -9.99
N VAL A 96 5.30 7.42 -9.08
CA VAL A 96 5.84 8.30 -8.04
C VAL A 96 5.93 7.50 -6.75
N VAL A 97 7.17 7.25 -6.31
CA VAL A 97 7.44 6.47 -5.11
C VAL A 97 7.40 7.39 -3.88
N GLY A 98 6.33 7.30 -3.11
CA GLY A 98 6.16 8.06 -1.88
C GLY A 98 4.79 7.86 -1.25
N LYS A 99 4.67 8.16 0.05
CA LYS A 99 3.40 8.14 0.77
C LYS A 99 2.66 9.46 0.52
N MET A 100 1.41 9.39 0.08
CA MET A 100 0.54 10.57 0.05
C MET A 100 0.32 11.07 1.48
N THR A 101 0.55 12.36 1.72
CA THR A 101 0.38 12.99 3.04
C THR A 101 -0.83 13.92 3.08
N ALA A 102 -1.12 14.62 2.00
CA ALA A 102 -2.24 15.56 1.93
C ALA A 102 -2.80 15.69 0.50
N ILE A 103 -4.04 16.17 0.42
CA ILE A 103 -4.75 16.44 -0.83
C ILE A 103 -5.27 17.87 -0.77
N ASP A 104 -4.80 18.72 -1.67
CA ASP A 104 -5.39 20.02 -1.92
C ASP A 104 -6.41 19.91 -3.07
N ARG A 105 -7.69 19.92 -2.72
CA ARG A 105 -8.79 19.84 -3.69
C ARG A 105 -9.02 21.16 -4.43
N ALA A 106 -8.67 22.30 -3.84
CA ALA A 106 -8.85 23.62 -4.45
C ALA A 106 -7.81 23.84 -5.55
N ALA A 107 -6.55 23.50 -5.26
CA ALA A 107 -5.47 23.55 -6.25
C ALA A 107 -5.40 22.31 -7.16
N LYS A 108 -6.18 21.25 -6.86
CA LYS A 108 -6.15 19.93 -7.50
C LYS A 108 -4.74 19.30 -7.51
N GLN A 109 -4.17 19.19 -6.32
CA GLN A 109 -2.81 18.70 -6.11
C GLN A 109 -2.76 17.66 -4.99
N VAL A 110 -1.94 16.63 -5.18
CA VAL A 110 -1.60 15.65 -4.15
C VAL A 110 -0.21 15.98 -3.63
N ILE A 111 -0.06 16.04 -2.31
CA ILE A 111 1.23 16.21 -1.66
C ILE A 111 1.72 14.82 -1.27
N VAL A 112 2.91 14.49 -1.75
CA VAL A 112 3.61 13.24 -1.51
C VAL A 112 4.73 13.49 -0.51
N SER A 113 5.16 12.42 0.18
CA SER A 113 6.32 12.43 1.07
C SER A 113 7.50 13.15 0.43
N ARG A 114 8.22 13.98 1.21
CA ARG A 114 9.29 14.89 0.73
C ARG A 114 8.77 16.15 0.01
N GLU A 115 7.52 16.53 0.27
CA GLU A 115 6.89 17.77 -0.24
C GLU A 115 6.80 17.83 -1.77
N GLU A 116 6.87 16.68 -2.44
CA GLU A 116 6.64 16.60 -3.88
C GLU A 116 5.15 16.79 -4.19
N VAL A 117 4.85 17.66 -5.15
CA VAL A 117 3.48 18.03 -5.51
C VAL A 117 3.11 17.44 -6.86
N VAL A 118 2.06 16.61 -6.88
CA VAL A 118 1.54 15.96 -8.08
C VAL A 118 0.18 16.55 -8.46
N PRO A 119 0.06 17.35 -9.53
CA PRO A 119 -1.21 17.89 -9.98
C PRO A 119 -2.07 16.82 -10.66
N TYR A 120 -3.40 16.92 -10.50
CA TYR A 120 -4.34 15.97 -11.08
C TYR A 120 -5.56 16.65 -11.71
N ASP A 121 -6.13 16.02 -12.74
CA ASP A 121 -7.48 16.34 -13.24
C ASP A 121 -8.50 15.39 -12.61
N HIS A 122 -8.14 14.11 -12.55
CA HIS A 122 -8.90 13.05 -11.88
C HIS A 122 -8.02 12.36 -10.85
N LEU A 123 -8.52 12.26 -9.62
CA LEU A 123 -7.86 11.58 -8.52
C LEU A 123 -8.65 10.33 -8.14
N VAL A 124 -8.00 9.18 -8.16
CA VAL A 124 -8.58 7.89 -7.79
C VAL A 124 -7.86 7.37 -6.54
N LEU A 125 -8.60 7.18 -5.45
CA LEU A 125 -8.06 6.72 -4.17
C LEU A 125 -8.27 5.22 -4.02
N CYS A 126 -7.19 4.46 -4.06
CA CYS A 126 -7.14 3.01 -3.90
C CYS A 126 -6.28 2.61 -2.69
N THR A 127 -6.30 3.44 -1.63
CA THR A 127 -5.44 3.30 -0.44
C THR A 127 -5.85 2.18 0.51
N GLY A 128 -6.89 1.41 0.20
CA GLY A 128 -7.39 0.31 1.04
C GLY A 128 -7.84 0.76 2.43
N GLN A 129 -7.86 -0.19 3.36
CA GLN A 129 -8.14 0.03 4.78
C GLN A 129 -6.95 -0.48 5.60
N GLN A 130 -6.71 0.13 6.76
CA GLN A 130 -5.65 -0.26 7.67
C GLN A 130 -6.22 -0.45 9.08
N TYR A 131 -5.72 -1.46 9.79
CA TYR A 131 -6.04 -1.64 11.21
C TYR A 131 -5.57 -0.44 12.02
N GLN A 132 -6.47 0.08 12.86
CA GLN A 132 -6.15 1.14 13.79
C GLN A 132 -5.48 0.55 15.04
N VAL A 133 -4.48 1.25 15.57
CA VAL A 133 -3.90 0.93 16.89
C VAL A 133 -5.05 0.93 17.92
N PRO A 134 -5.24 -0.16 18.69
CA PRO A 134 -6.28 -0.21 19.69
C PRO A 134 -6.04 0.88 20.73
N CYS A 135 -7.05 1.72 20.95
CA CYS A 135 -6.99 2.73 21.99
C CYS A 135 -7.27 2.07 23.35
N PRO A 136 -6.43 2.29 24.38
CA PRO A 136 -6.74 1.86 25.73
C PRO A 136 -8.11 2.42 26.14
N THR A 137 -8.96 1.57 26.70
CA THR A 137 -10.31 1.94 27.15
C THR A 137 -10.28 2.84 28.39
N GLY A 138 -9.13 2.95 29.06
CA GLY A 138 -8.98 3.68 30.32
C GLY A 138 -9.67 2.99 31.50
N ALA A 139 -10.07 1.73 31.31
CA ALA A 139 -10.68 0.91 32.35
C ALA A 139 -9.63 0.55 33.41
N ASP A 140 -10.01 0.64 34.67
CA ASP A 140 -9.17 0.23 35.79
C ASP A 140 -9.09 -1.31 35.83
N ILE A 141 -7.90 -1.84 35.56
CA ILE A 141 -7.64 -3.29 35.50
C ILE A 141 -7.91 -3.94 36.86
N SER A 142 -7.67 -3.21 37.97
CA SER A 142 -7.87 -3.74 39.32
C SER A 142 -9.34 -4.04 39.64
N GLN A 143 -10.26 -3.40 38.91
CA GLN A 143 -11.70 -3.55 39.11
C GLN A 143 -12.31 -4.70 38.28
N HIS A 144 -11.50 -5.37 37.45
CA HIS A 144 -11.92 -6.45 36.56
C HIS A 144 -13.25 -6.18 35.80
N PRO A 145 -13.41 -5.01 35.16
CA PRO A 145 -14.67 -4.66 34.51
C PRO A 145 -14.95 -5.57 33.31
N THR A 146 -16.21 -5.90 33.10
CA THR A 146 -16.65 -6.65 31.92
C THR A 146 -16.78 -5.74 30.69
N ASN A 147 -16.70 -6.31 29.48
CA ASN A 147 -16.87 -5.56 28.21
C ASN A 147 -18.20 -4.77 28.13
N ARG A 148 -19.20 -5.10 28.96
CA ARG A 148 -20.48 -4.38 29.05
C ARG A 148 -20.41 -3.11 29.91
N GLU A 149 -19.51 -3.11 30.90
CA GLU A 149 -19.32 -2.03 31.88
C GLU A 149 -18.32 -0.99 31.37
N VAL A 150 -17.46 -1.39 30.43
CA VAL A 150 -16.51 -0.48 29.77
C VAL A 150 -17.24 0.41 28.77
N LEU A 151 -17.06 1.72 28.90
CA LEU A 151 -17.66 2.70 27.99
C LEU A 151 -17.17 2.45 26.55
N ASN A 152 -18.10 2.30 25.61
CA ASN A 152 -17.75 1.99 24.23
C ASN A 152 -17.05 3.19 23.56
N SER A 153 -15.72 3.12 23.45
CA SER A 153 -14.89 4.22 22.96
C SER A 153 -14.51 4.07 21.49
N SER A 154 -15.42 3.57 20.66
CA SER A 154 -15.17 3.26 19.23
C SER A 154 -14.70 4.45 18.40
N LEU A 155 -14.97 5.69 18.84
CA LEU A 155 -14.52 6.93 18.19
C LEU A 155 -13.16 7.44 18.69
N ARG A 156 -12.61 6.90 19.78
CA ARG A 156 -11.31 7.34 20.29
C ARG A 156 -10.19 6.80 19.41
N ARG A 157 -9.27 7.69 19.02
CA ARG A 157 -8.03 7.33 18.35
C ARG A 157 -6.87 7.41 19.32
N TYR A 158 -6.01 6.41 19.29
CA TYR A 158 -4.76 6.45 20.02
C TYR A 158 -3.83 7.50 19.39
N VAL A 159 -3.41 8.48 20.18
CA VAL A 159 -2.49 9.58 19.75
C VAL A 159 -1.12 9.46 20.44
N GLY A 160 -0.97 8.48 21.34
CA GLY A 160 0.29 8.25 22.05
C GLY A 160 1.37 7.61 21.17
N PRO A 161 2.58 7.41 21.72
CA PRO A 161 3.65 6.72 21.02
C PRO A 161 3.24 5.28 20.72
N VAL A 162 3.30 4.89 19.45
CA VAL A 162 2.98 3.52 19.03
C VAL A 162 4.03 2.57 19.61
N PRO A 163 3.63 1.46 20.26
CA PRO A 163 4.58 0.50 20.79
C PRO A 163 5.51 -0.04 19.69
N CYS A 164 6.80 -0.21 20.00
CA CYS A 164 7.79 -0.69 19.03
C CYS A 164 7.54 -2.13 18.53
N ASN A 165 6.74 -2.90 19.26
CA ASN A 165 6.31 -4.25 18.93
C ASN A 165 4.95 -4.31 18.19
N HIS A 166 4.37 -3.17 17.84
CA HIS A 166 3.13 -3.11 17.04
C HIS A 166 3.47 -2.98 15.56
N PHE A 167 3.13 -4.01 14.78
CA PHE A 167 3.35 -4.03 13.33
C PHE A 167 2.03 -3.95 12.58
N THR A 168 1.96 -3.07 11.59
CA THR A 168 0.90 -3.07 10.58
C THR A 168 1.48 -3.67 9.31
N LEU A 169 1.12 -4.92 9.01
CA LEU A 169 1.64 -5.68 7.88
C LEU A 169 0.81 -5.38 6.64
N ASN A 170 1.13 -4.29 5.93
CA ASN A 170 0.37 -3.86 4.75
C ASN A 170 1.05 -4.25 3.43
N ASP A 171 2.38 -4.32 3.42
CA ASP A 171 3.18 -4.62 2.25
C ASP A 171 4.41 -5.46 2.60
N GLU A 172 5.12 -5.93 1.57
CA GLU A 172 6.30 -6.79 1.73
C GLU A 172 7.44 -6.10 2.50
N GLU A 173 7.57 -4.78 2.37
CA GLU A 173 8.62 -4.01 3.05
C GLU A 173 8.31 -3.87 4.55
N ASP A 174 7.04 -3.69 4.92
CA ASP A 174 6.55 -3.74 6.30
C ASP A 174 6.75 -5.13 6.92
N CYS A 175 6.51 -6.21 6.15
CA CYS A 175 6.78 -7.57 6.59
C CYS A 175 8.27 -7.82 6.82
N LEU A 176 9.14 -7.27 5.96
CA LEU A 176 10.57 -7.34 6.14
C LEU A 176 11.01 -6.62 7.42
N LYS A 177 10.49 -5.42 7.69
CA LYS A 177 10.76 -4.69 8.95
C LYS A 177 10.32 -5.50 10.16
N ALA A 178 9.13 -6.09 10.13
CA ALA A 178 8.61 -6.91 11.22
C ALA A 178 9.49 -8.15 11.47
N LEU A 179 9.86 -8.87 10.41
CA LEU A 179 10.73 -10.04 10.51
C LEU A 179 12.14 -9.69 11.00
N THR A 180 12.71 -8.57 10.55
CA THR A 180 13.99 -8.07 11.07
C THR A 180 13.88 -7.71 12.55
N TRP A 181 12.81 -7.04 12.97
CA TRP A 181 12.57 -6.75 14.38
C TRP A 181 12.44 -8.02 15.22
N ILE A 182 11.66 -9.00 14.76
CA ILE A 182 11.49 -10.29 15.46
C ILE A 182 12.84 -10.99 15.62
N ARG A 183 13.66 -11.06 14.56
CA ARG A 183 14.98 -11.70 14.60
C ARG A 183 15.97 -11.01 15.54
N ASN A 184 15.90 -9.68 15.60
CA ASN A 184 16.79 -8.89 16.46
C ASN A 184 16.36 -8.95 17.94
N ASN A 185 15.07 -9.12 18.21
CA ASN A 185 14.52 -9.22 19.57
C ASN A 185 14.34 -10.68 20.03
N SER A 186 14.49 -11.65 19.15
CA SER A 186 14.58 -13.07 19.51
C SER A 186 15.96 -13.37 20.08
N ILE A 187 16.19 -13.10 21.37
CA ILE A 187 17.40 -13.50 22.07
C ILE A 187 17.05 -14.19 23.40
N ALA A 188 17.65 -15.38 23.56
CA ALA A 188 17.96 -16.15 24.78
C ALA A 188 16.82 -16.46 25.76
N ALA A 189 16.25 -17.65 25.61
CA ALA A 189 15.85 -18.44 26.78
C ALA A 189 17.11 -18.89 27.52
N GLU A 190 17.70 -18.02 28.34
CA GLU A 190 18.57 -18.46 29.43
C GLU A 190 18.08 -17.80 30.73
N ASP A 191 17.68 -18.70 31.65
CA ASP A 191 17.32 -18.54 33.05
C ASP A 191 16.95 -17.14 33.59
N GLY A 192 15.69 -17.02 34.02
CA GLY A 192 15.34 -16.35 35.26
C GLY A 192 15.82 -14.91 35.44
N GLY A 193 15.49 -14.02 34.50
CA GLY A 193 15.73 -12.58 34.67
C GLY A 193 14.67 -11.78 33.95
N ILE A 194 13.97 -10.91 34.69
CA ILE A 194 12.95 -9.98 34.18
C ILE A 194 13.53 -9.22 32.97
N ALA A 195 13.04 -9.53 31.77
CA ALA A 195 13.39 -8.80 30.55
C ALA A 195 12.70 -7.42 30.62
N SER A 196 13.44 -6.42 31.09
CA SER A 196 13.06 -5.02 30.95
C SER A 196 13.13 -4.65 29.47
N LEU A 197 11.97 -4.59 28.81
CA LEU A 197 11.78 -3.95 27.52
C LEU A 197 12.05 -2.45 27.68
N SER A 198 13.29 -2.04 27.46
CA SER A 198 13.66 -0.63 27.29
C SER A 198 13.18 -0.20 25.90
N CYS A 199 11.97 0.35 25.81
CA CYS A 199 11.54 1.13 24.65
C CYS A 199 12.27 2.48 24.65
N CYS A 200 12.94 2.81 23.53
CA CYS A 200 13.36 4.18 23.24
C CYS A 200 12.16 5.12 23.05
#